data_AF-A0AAD9HRZ0-F1
#
_entry.id   AF-A0AAD9HRZ0-F1
#
_cell.length_a   1.000
_cell.length_b   1.000
_cell.length_c   1.000
_cell.angle_alpha   90.00
_cell.angle_beta   90.00
_cell.angle_gamma   90.00
#
_symmetry.space_group_name_H-M   'P 1'
#
loop_
_entity.id
_entity.type
_entity.pdbx_description
1 polymer ?
#
loop_
_entity_poly.entity_id
_entity_poly.type
_entity_poly.pdbx_seq_one_letter_code
_entity_poly.pdbx_strand_id
1 'polypeptide(L)'
;MSKVPGKPWADVWKEISFPAKKHLVRQIASFCSDTFAHRFYGIGNLLPNPRLPEPEISRGPFATSREWLSVRLDLAESNCRRRLSRVLKSDEELECVLETIARLRVQLPNFFPSGGPEIEPSVIYHNDMNRHNIMVDDAGALTAVVDWDCVSALPLYMACQYPPFLQGKRREVKPIKSEYQYGNAMDFYWEHLGDYELTQLRRMFLLEMENLQPDWVSTFKASQRQRDYDLAGTACADPFMRRRIAKWLSDLESGAEGVPGLE
;
A
#
# COMPACT_ATOMS: atom_id res chain seq x y z
N MET A 1 -3.83 15.74 23.01
CA MET A 1 -3.93 14.27 23.07
C MET A 1 -3.33 13.79 24.38
N SER A 2 -3.93 12.77 25.02
CA SER A 2 -3.35 12.12 26.21
C SER A 2 -2.22 11.18 25.81
N LYS A 3 -1.23 11.00 26.69
CA LYS A 3 -0.14 10.02 26.46
C LYS A 3 -0.72 8.61 26.47
N VAL A 4 -0.48 7.88 25.39
CA VAL A 4 -0.87 6.46 25.27
C VAL A 4 0.14 5.59 26.04
N PRO A 5 -0.30 4.61 26.84
CA PRO A 5 0.60 3.66 27.50
C PRO A 5 1.20 2.65 26.51
N GLY A 6 2.40 2.15 26.84
CA GLY A 6 3.10 1.14 26.04
C GLY A 6 4.34 1.68 25.33
N LYS A 7 4.98 0.81 24.56
CA LYS A 7 6.17 1.09 23.74
C LYS A 7 5.86 0.83 22.26
N PRO A 8 6.54 1.52 21.33
CA PRO A 8 6.48 1.16 19.92
C PRO A 8 6.84 -0.32 19.71
N TRP A 9 6.07 -1.02 18.88
CA TRP A 9 6.32 -2.42 18.58
C TRP A 9 7.69 -2.64 17.93
N ALA A 10 8.17 -1.66 17.17
CA ALA A 10 9.51 -1.68 16.58
C ALA A 10 10.62 -1.92 17.62
N ASP A 11 10.49 -1.30 18.80
CA ASP A 11 11.52 -1.34 19.85
C ASP A 11 11.61 -2.72 20.49
N VAL A 12 10.50 -3.45 20.55
CA VAL A 12 10.40 -4.76 21.22
C VAL A 12 10.23 -5.93 20.24
N TRP A 13 10.27 -5.68 18.92
CA TRP A 13 10.00 -6.70 17.89
C TRP A 13 10.87 -7.96 18.03
N LYS A 14 12.15 -7.78 18.39
CA LYS A 14 13.10 -8.89 18.56
C LYS A 14 12.95 -9.60 19.91
N GLU A 15 12.38 -8.92 20.90
CA GLU A 15 12.24 -9.40 22.28
C GLU A 15 10.96 -10.20 22.46
N ILE A 16 9.87 -9.80 21.79
CA ILE A 16 8.60 -10.51 21.91
C ILE A 16 8.62 -11.85 21.16
N SER A 17 8.03 -12.86 21.79
CA SER A 17 7.93 -14.20 21.23
C SER A 17 7.07 -14.22 19.96
N PHE A 18 7.35 -15.17 19.06
CA PHE A 18 6.52 -15.33 17.85
C PHE A 18 5.03 -15.62 18.14
N PRO A 19 4.66 -16.40 19.18
CA PRO A 19 3.27 -16.49 19.63
C PRO A 19 2.64 -15.14 20.02
N ALA A 20 3.38 -14.27 20.70
CA ALA A 20 2.90 -12.92 21.04
C ALA A 20 2.69 -12.07 19.78
N LYS A 21 3.62 -12.12 18.80
CA LYS A 21 3.44 -11.49 17.48
C LYS A 21 2.14 -11.95 16.80
N LYS A 22 1.84 -13.25 16.83
CA LYS A 22 0.59 -13.79 16.27
C LYS A 22 -0.65 -13.26 17.00
N HIS A 23 -0.60 -13.17 18.33
CA HIS A 23 -1.71 -12.62 19.11
C HIS A 23 -1.96 -11.15 18.74
N LEU A 24 -0.90 -10.35 18.68
CA LEU A 24 -0.95 -8.95 18.26
C LEU A 24 -1.54 -8.79 16.85
N VAL A 25 -1.13 -9.63 15.89
CA VAL A 25 -1.69 -9.59 14.52
C VAL A 25 -3.19 -9.89 14.49
N ARG A 26 -3.70 -10.74 15.39
CA ARG A 26 -5.17 -10.95 15.51
C ARG A 26 -5.88 -9.72 16.06
N GLN A 27 -5.30 -9.05 17.05
CA GLN A 27 -5.85 -7.79 17.57
C GLN A 27 -5.88 -6.72 16.48
N ILE A 28 -4.82 -6.64 15.65
CA ILE A 28 -4.78 -5.72 14.51
C ILE A 28 -5.78 -6.12 13.42
N ALA A 29 -5.99 -7.42 13.17
CA ALA A 29 -7.04 -7.87 12.25
C ALA A 29 -8.43 -7.45 12.73
N SER A 30 -8.72 -7.58 14.04
CA SER A 30 -9.94 -7.04 14.64
C SER A 30 -10.06 -5.54 14.42
N PHE A 31 -8.98 -4.79 14.68
CA PHE A 31 -8.94 -3.34 14.43
C PHE A 31 -9.21 -2.97 12.96
N CYS A 32 -8.60 -3.69 12.01
CA CYS A 32 -8.84 -3.48 10.57
C CYS A 32 -10.27 -3.85 10.17
N SER A 33 -10.84 -4.91 10.73
CA SER A 33 -12.23 -5.32 10.54
C SER A 33 -13.19 -4.21 11.01
N ASP A 34 -12.97 -3.68 12.21
CA ASP A 34 -13.76 -2.59 12.76
C ASP A 34 -13.67 -1.34 11.88
N THR A 35 -12.46 -1.00 11.42
CA THR A 35 -12.27 0.14 10.50
C THR A 35 -13.02 -0.06 9.17
N PHE A 36 -12.98 -1.27 8.60
CA PHE A 36 -13.68 -1.60 7.36
C PHE A 36 -15.21 -1.59 7.49
N ALA A 37 -15.74 -1.93 8.67
CA ALA A 37 -17.17 -1.84 8.94
C ALA A 37 -17.68 -0.39 8.91
N HIS A 38 -16.82 0.58 9.21
CA HIS A 38 -17.13 2.01 9.16
C HIS A 38 -16.81 2.58 7.76
N ARG A 39 -17.74 2.38 6.82
CA ARG A 39 -17.63 2.90 5.45
C ARG A 39 -18.07 4.36 5.36
N PHE A 40 -17.39 5.10 4.51
CA PHE A 40 -17.67 6.46 4.10
C PHE A 40 -18.06 6.49 2.61
N TYR A 41 -18.45 7.67 2.14
CA TYR A 41 -18.64 7.96 0.73
C TYR A 41 -17.77 9.14 0.34
N GLY A 42 -17.01 8.97 -0.74
CA GLY A 42 -16.00 9.93 -1.18
C GLY A 42 -14.57 9.48 -0.89
N ILE A 43 -13.73 9.57 -1.89
CA ILE A 43 -12.33 9.13 -1.87
C ILE A 43 -11.40 10.33 -1.70
N GLY A 44 -10.33 10.17 -0.93
CA GLY A 44 -9.27 11.15 -0.79
C GLY A 44 -9.14 11.71 0.62
N ASN A 45 -8.56 12.90 0.73
CA ASN A 45 -8.21 13.49 2.02
C ASN A 45 -9.46 13.93 2.79
N LEU A 46 -9.47 13.65 4.10
CA LEU A 46 -10.51 14.07 5.03
C LEU A 46 -10.40 15.55 5.43
N LEU A 47 -9.26 16.19 5.11
CA LEU A 47 -9.00 17.60 5.40
C LEU A 47 -9.27 18.45 4.15
N PRO A 48 -10.14 19.47 4.22
CA PRO A 48 -10.20 20.49 3.18
C PRO A 48 -8.88 21.27 3.19
N ASN A 49 -8.16 21.32 2.07
CA ASN A 49 -6.88 22.00 1.97
C ASN A 49 -7.10 23.52 2.09
N PRO A 50 -6.67 24.22 3.16
CA PRO A 50 -7.02 25.61 3.31
C PRO A 50 -6.05 26.57 2.60
N ARG A 51 -4.82 26.16 2.22
CA ARG A 51 -3.77 27.13 1.84
C ARG A 51 -2.65 26.55 0.99
N LEU A 52 -2.82 26.41 -0.32
CA LEU A 52 -1.69 26.51 -1.28
C LEU A 52 -2.19 27.09 -2.61
N PRO A 53 -1.50 28.09 -3.20
CA PRO A 53 -1.73 28.51 -4.56
C PRO A 53 -1.04 27.51 -5.50
N GLU A 54 -1.70 26.39 -5.76
CA GLU A 54 -1.31 25.38 -6.76
C GLU A 54 -2.57 25.03 -7.58
N PRO A 55 -2.46 24.57 -8.83
CA PRO A 55 -3.49 24.74 -9.88
C PRO A 55 -4.86 24.15 -9.49
N GLU A 56 -5.91 24.51 -10.25
CA GLU A 56 -7.33 24.08 -10.16
C GLU A 56 -7.58 22.55 -10.23
N ILE A 57 -6.62 21.73 -9.82
CA ILE A 57 -6.74 20.29 -9.71
C ILE A 57 -7.54 19.99 -8.44
N SER A 58 -8.74 19.43 -8.62
CA SER A 58 -9.59 18.96 -7.52
C SER A 58 -8.80 18.06 -6.56
N ARG A 59 -8.99 18.24 -5.25
CA ARG A 59 -8.35 17.42 -4.21
C ARG A 59 -9.33 16.46 -3.53
N GLY A 60 -10.51 16.32 -4.11
CA GLY A 60 -11.60 15.49 -3.62
C GLY A 60 -12.56 16.22 -2.67
N PRO A 61 -13.50 15.49 -2.06
CA PRO A 61 -13.66 14.03 -2.19
C PRO A 61 -14.05 13.63 -3.63
N PHE A 62 -13.45 12.55 -4.14
CA PHE A 62 -13.75 12.00 -5.47
C PHE A 62 -14.85 10.95 -5.36
N ALA A 63 -15.75 10.90 -6.33
CA ALA A 63 -16.88 9.97 -6.30
C ALA A 63 -16.46 8.53 -6.65
N THR A 64 -15.47 8.38 -7.54
CA THR A 64 -15.06 7.07 -8.06
C THR A 64 -13.54 6.88 -8.06
N SER A 65 -13.09 5.63 -8.03
CA SER A 65 -11.67 5.27 -8.14
C SER A 65 -11.07 5.78 -9.45
N ARG A 66 -11.87 5.77 -10.53
CA ARG A 66 -11.46 6.31 -11.84
C ARG A 66 -11.16 7.80 -11.78
N GLU A 67 -12.07 8.59 -11.20
CA GLU A 67 -11.89 10.03 -11.05
C GLU A 67 -10.64 10.33 -10.21
N TRP A 68 -10.51 9.64 -9.07
CA TRP A 68 -9.37 9.76 -8.17
C TRP A 68 -8.04 9.46 -8.86
N LEU A 69 -7.96 8.35 -9.62
CA LEU A 69 -6.76 7.96 -10.35
C LEU A 69 -6.45 8.89 -11.52
N SER A 70 -7.45 9.37 -12.25
CA SER A 70 -7.25 10.35 -13.33
C SER A 70 -6.56 11.60 -12.78
N VAL A 71 -7.05 12.12 -11.66
CA VAL A 71 -6.48 13.31 -11.01
C VAL A 71 -5.06 13.06 -10.49
N ARG A 72 -4.77 11.87 -9.98
CA ARG A 72 -3.40 11.49 -9.59
C ARG A 72 -2.44 11.46 -10.78
N LEU A 73 -2.88 10.95 -11.93
CA LEU A 73 -2.11 10.99 -13.17
C LEU A 73 -1.91 12.42 -13.68
N ASP A 74 -2.94 13.27 -13.61
CA ASP A 74 -2.83 14.71 -13.94
C ASP A 74 -1.78 15.42 -13.06
N LEU A 75 -1.77 15.12 -11.76
CA LEU A 75 -0.79 15.67 -10.83
C LEU A 75 0.62 15.18 -11.13
N ALA A 76 0.80 13.88 -11.37
CA ALA A 76 2.09 13.30 -11.72
C ALA A 76 2.65 13.91 -13.02
N GLU A 77 1.80 14.06 -14.03
CA GLU A 77 2.16 14.68 -15.31
C GLU A 77 2.51 16.15 -15.16
N SER A 78 1.70 16.92 -14.41
CA SER A 78 1.96 18.34 -14.14
C SER A 78 3.31 18.55 -13.44
N ASN A 79 3.61 17.70 -12.44
CA ASN A 79 4.89 17.71 -11.75
C ASN A 79 6.06 17.37 -12.70
N CYS A 80 5.89 16.37 -13.55
CA CYS A 80 6.90 15.97 -14.53
C CYS A 80 7.18 17.10 -15.54
N ARG A 81 6.13 17.68 -16.14
CA ARG A 81 6.25 18.82 -17.07
C ARG A 81 6.89 20.05 -16.41
N ARG A 82 6.55 20.33 -15.15
CA ARG A 82 7.17 21.43 -14.38
C ARG A 82 8.67 21.20 -14.20
N ARG A 83 9.10 19.96 -13.92
CA ARG A 83 10.52 19.62 -13.84
C ARG A 83 11.21 19.77 -15.21
N LEU A 84 10.57 19.29 -16.27
CA LEU A 84 11.09 19.38 -17.64
C LEU A 84 11.27 20.85 -18.09
N SER A 85 10.36 21.75 -17.69
CA SER A 85 10.48 23.18 -18.00
C SER A 85 11.68 23.88 -17.34
N ARG A 86 12.29 23.26 -16.32
CA ARG A 86 13.42 23.81 -15.56
C ARG A 86 14.78 23.30 -16.04
N VAL A 87 14.81 22.26 -16.87
CA VAL A 87 16.06 21.72 -17.43
C VAL A 87 16.39 22.37 -18.77
N LEU A 88 17.68 22.65 -18.99
CA LEU A 88 18.18 23.32 -20.20
C LEU A 88 18.34 22.39 -21.40
N LYS A 89 18.27 21.07 -21.18
CA LYS A 89 18.41 20.01 -22.18
C LYS A 89 17.26 19.01 -22.03
N SER A 90 17.01 18.22 -23.07
CA SER A 90 16.10 17.08 -22.99
C SER A 90 16.48 16.18 -21.80
N ASP A 91 15.45 15.68 -21.14
CA ASP A 91 15.59 14.74 -20.02
C ASP A 91 14.81 13.48 -20.40
N GLU A 92 15.53 12.54 -21.00
CA GLU A 92 14.98 11.27 -21.50
C GLU A 92 14.25 10.50 -20.39
N GLU A 93 14.66 10.67 -19.14
CA GLU A 93 14.00 10.02 -18.01
C GLU A 93 12.61 10.61 -17.76
N LEU A 94 12.50 11.94 -17.72
CA LEU A 94 11.21 12.61 -17.54
C LEU A 94 10.28 12.38 -18.74
N GLU A 95 10.82 12.34 -19.96
CA GLU A 95 10.06 12.01 -21.17
C GLU A 95 9.49 10.59 -21.10
N CYS A 96 10.29 9.60 -20.65
CA CYS A 96 9.83 8.24 -20.41
C CYS A 96 8.72 8.14 -19.34
N VAL A 97 8.78 8.98 -18.30
CA VAL A 97 7.71 9.07 -17.29
C VAL A 97 6.41 9.60 -17.91
N LEU A 98 6.48 10.64 -18.75
CA LEU A 98 5.31 11.18 -19.45
C LEU A 98 4.68 10.16 -20.39
N GLU A 99 5.49 9.40 -21.13
CA GLU A 99 5.02 8.31 -21.97
C GLU A 99 4.31 7.22 -21.14
N THR A 100 4.90 6.84 -20.00
CA THR A 100 4.30 5.87 -19.07
C THR A 100 2.94 6.35 -18.56
N ILE A 101 2.83 7.62 -18.16
CA ILE A 101 1.57 8.21 -17.70
C ILE A 101 0.53 8.20 -18.83
N ALA A 102 0.91 8.54 -20.07
CA ALA A 102 0.01 8.51 -21.21
C ALA A 102 -0.54 7.10 -21.48
N ARG A 103 0.31 6.07 -21.42
CA ARG A 103 -0.09 4.66 -21.54
C ARG A 103 -1.03 4.23 -20.41
N LEU A 104 -0.74 4.63 -19.17
CA LEU A 104 -1.61 4.36 -18.02
C LEU A 104 -3.00 4.99 -18.19
N ARG A 105 -3.09 6.24 -18.69
CA ARG A 105 -4.38 6.89 -18.97
C ARG A 105 -5.22 6.08 -19.96
N VAL A 106 -4.61 5.59 -21.04
CA VAL A 106 -5.31 4.74 -22.03
C VAL A 106 -5.85 3.46 -21.39
N GLN A 107 -5.09 2.87 -20.46
CA GLN A 107 -5.49 1.64 -19.77
C GLN A 107 -6.49 1.85 -18.63
N LEU A 108 -6.67 3.07 -18.12
CA LEU A 108 -7.54 3.35 -16.97
C LEU A 108 -8.96 2.72 -17.07
N PRO A 109 -9.67 2.80 -18.21
CA PRO A 109 -11.00 2.20 -18.34
C PRO A 109 -11.02 0.67 -18.24
N ASN A 110 -9.90 0.01 -18.56
CA ASN A 110 -9.78 -1.46 -18.51
C ASN A 110 -9.68 -1.99 -17.06
N PHE A 111 -9.16 -1.17 -16.14
CA PHE A 111 -9.06 -1.52 -14.73
C PHE A 111 -10.24 -0.99 -13.91
N PHE A 112 -10.81 0.15 -14.33
CA PHE A 112 -11.91 0.83 -13.64
C PHE A 112 -13.01 1.18 -14.64
N PRO A 113 -13.92 0.24 -14.98
CA PRO A 113 -14.97 0.43 -15.98
C PRO A 113 -16.09 1.38 -15.52
N SER A 114 -16.86 1.96 -16.46
CA SER A 114 -17.83 3.04 -16.20
C SER A 114 -19.16 2.58 -15.61
N GLY A 115 -19.31 1.29 -15.30
CA GLY A 115 -20.58 0.66 -14.88
C GLY A 115 -20.74 0.48 -13.38
N GLY A 116 -19.88 1.14 -12.58
CA GLY A 116 -19.92 1.07 -11.12
C GLY A 116 -21.01 1.94 -10.48
N PRO A 117 -21.07 1.99 -9.14
CA PRO A 117 -21.93 2.92 -8.44
C PRO A 117 -21.56 4.38 -8.76
N GLU A 118 -22.54 5.29 -8.66
CA GLU A 118 -22.31 6.74 -8.85
C GLU A 118 -21.30 7.29 -7.84
N ILE A 119 -21.35 6.79 -6.59
CA ILE A 119 -20.38 7.09 -5.54
C ILE A 119 -19.90 5.79 -4.92
N GLU A 120 -18.59 5.55 -4.97
CA GLU A 120 -17.95 4.38 -4.40
C GLU A 120 -17.82 4.48 -2.86
N PRO A 121 -17.99 3.36 -2.13
CA PRO A 121 -17.68 3.32 -0.72
C PRO A 121 -16.17 3.43 -0.49
N SER A 122 -15.79 4.13 0.56
CA SER A 122 -14.41 4.31 1.01
C SER A 122 -14.25 3.96 2.48
N VAL A 123 -13.02 3.71 2.91
CA VAL A 123 -12.66 3.34 4.29
C VAL A 123 -11.39 4.10 4.68
N ILE A 124 -11.31 4.57 5.92
CA ILE A 124 -10.08 5.19 6.43
C ILE A 124 -8.98 4.15 6.43
N TYR A 125 -7.86 4.46 5.78
CA TYR A 125 -6.70 3.59 5.76
C TYR A 125 -5.47 4.33 6.30
N HIS A 126 -4.79 3.69 7.25
CA HIS A 126 -3.59 4.24 7.87
C HIS A 126 -2.36 3.90 7.03
N ASN A 127 -2.02 4.79 6.07
CA ASN A 127 -0.91 4.61 5.13
C ASN A 127 0.44 4.39 5.80
N ASP A 128 0.65 4.90 7.02
CA ASP A 128 1.89 4.73 7.78
C ASP A 128 1.74 3.83 9.03
N MET A 129 0.91 2.78 8.95
CA MET A 129 0.80 1.81 10.05
C MET A 129 2.01 0.85 10.04
N ASN A 130 3.19 1.43 10.28
CA ASN A 130 4.45 0.72 10.48
C ASN A 130 4.62 0.37 11.97
N ARG A 131 5.66 -0.41 12.31
CA ARG A 131 5.87 -0.91 13.69
C ARG A 131 6.17 0.18 14.72
N HIS A 132 6.56 1.39 14.32
CA HIS A 132 6.74 2.53 15.23
C HIS A 132 5.41 3.16 15.66
N ASN A 133 4.37 3.01 14.84
CA ASN A 133 3.04 3.58 15.05
C ASN A 133 2.05 2.58 15.69
N ILE A 134 2.53 1.39 16.03
CA ILE A 134 1.78 0.36 16.75
C ILE A 134 2.34 0.29 18.17
N MET A 135 1.51 0.60 19.16
CA MET A 135 1.88 0.61 20.57
C MET A 135 1.50 -0.72 21.23
N VAL A 136 2.40 -1.26 22.06
CA VAL A 136 2.19 -2.50 22.80
C VAL A 136 2.51 -2.35 24.28
N ASP A 137 1.81 -3.10 25.14
CA ASP A 137 2.12 -3.21 26.56
C ASP A 137 3.26 -4.20 26.84
N ASP A 138 3.60 -4.38 28.12
CA ASP A 138 4.68 -5.29 28.54
C ASP A 138 4.36 -6.77 28.27
N ALA A 139 3.08 -7.13 28.05
CA ALA A 139 2.66 -8.47 27.64
C ALA A 139 2.69 -8.65 26.09
N GLY A 140 2.95 -7.57 25.34
CA GLY A 140 2.94 -7.54 23.89
C GLY A 140 1.54 -7.41 23.27
N ALA A 141 0.54 -7.00 24.04
CA ALA A 141 -0.82 -6.75 23.55
C ALA A 141 -0.94 -5.34 22.97
N LEU A 142 -1.80 -5.18 21.94
CA LEU A 142 -2.07 -3.89 21.31
C LEU A 142 -2.68 -2.89 22.30
N THR A 143 -2.06 -1.72 22.46
CA THR A 143 -2.60 -0.63 23.28
C THR A 143 -3.17 0.51 22.43
N ALA A 144 -2.53 0.84 21.30
CA ALA A 144 -3.04 1.80 20.34
C ALA A 144 -2.37 1.69 18.97
N VAL A 145 -3.03 2.27 17.97
CA VAL A 145 -2.41 2.72 16.72
C VAL A 145 -2.37 4.24 16.78
N VAL A 146 -1.19 4.82 16.61
CA VAL A 146 -0.94 6.28 16.71
C VAL A 146 -0.50 6.85 15.36
N ASP A 147 -0.35 8.17 15.30
CA ASP A 147 0.12 8.89 14.11
C ASP A 147 -0.83 8.81 12.90
N TRP A 148 -2.07 9.25 13.14
CA TRP A 148 -3.14 9.34 12.13
C TRP A 148 -3.04 10.59 11.25
N ASP A 149 -1.90 11.26 11.21
CA ASP A 149 -1.72 12.43 10.36
C ASP A 149 -1.75 12.00 8.88
N CYS A 150 -2.33 12.85 8.03
CA CYS A 150 -2.43 12.62 6.58
C CYS A 150 -3.16 11.32 6.17
N VAL A 151 -4.07 10.78 7.00
CA VAL A 151 -4.93 9.66 6.59
C VAL A 151 -5.94 10.06 5.52
N SER A 152 -6.24 9.12 4.63
CA SER A 152 -7.21 9.29 3.55
C SER A 152 -8.31 8.23 3.66
N ALA A 153 -9.51 8.58 3.19
CA ALA A 153 -10.54 7.60 2.89
C ALA A 153 -10.22 6.99 1.52
N LEU A 154 -9.85 5.72 1.49
CA LEU A 154 -9.46 5.01 0.26
C LEU A 154 -10.62 4.16 -0.26
N PRO A 155 -10.73 3.97 -1.59
CA PRO A 155 -11.68 3.02 -2.16
C PRO A 155 -11.33 1.60 -1.70
N LEU A 156 -12.33 0.72 -1.66
CA LEU A 156 -12.16 -0.62 -1.08
C LEU A 156 -11.04 -1.43 -1.75
N TYR A 157 -10.81 -1.26 -3.05
CA TYR A 157 -9.75 -1.99 -3.77
C TYR A 157 -8.33 -1.69 -3.22
N MET A 158 -8.12 -0.47 -2.71
CA MET A 158 -6.87 -0.03 -2.07
C MET A 158 -6.89 -0.22 -0.56
N ALA A 159 -8.03 -0.01 0.10
CA ALA A 159 -8.12 -0.19 1.54
C ALA A 159 -7.98 -1.68 1.95
N CYS A 160 -8.44 -2.60 1.08
CA CYS A 160 -8.30 -4.03 1.26
C CYS A 160 -6.93 -4.52 0.79
N GLN A 161 -5.89 -4.23 1.57
CA GLN A 161 -4.51 -4.69 1.40
C GLN A 161 -3.84 -4.95 2.75
N TYR A 162 -2.70 -5.64 2.75
CA TYR A 162 -1.92 -5.81 3.97
C TYR A 162 -1.56 -4.44 4.57
N PRO A 163 -1.76 -4.23 5.87
CA PRO A 163 -1.20 -3.08 6.57
C PRO A 163 0.31 -2.97 6.32
N PRO A 164 0.89 -1.76 6.27
CA PRO A 164 2.30 -1.54 5.93
C PRO A 164 3.28 -2.40 6.72
N PHE A 165 3.07 -2.60 8.03
CA PHE A 165 3.93 -3.47 8.83
C PHE A 165 3.94 -4.95 8.40
N LEU A 166 2.92 -5.40 7.67
CA LEU A 166 2.85 -6.74 7.08
C LEU A 166 3.42 -6.79 5.66
N GLN A 167 3.88 -5.69 5.06
CA GLN A 167 4.49 -5.68 3.71
C GLN A 167 5.99 -6.02 3.75
N GLY A 168 6.54 -6.55 2.65
CA GLY A 168 7.92 -7.07 2.59
C GLY A 168 8.07 -8.42 1.87
N LYS A 169 9.30 -8.94 1.83
CA LYS A 169 9.65 -10.13 1.06
C LYS A 169 8.98 -11.40 1.59
N ARG A 170 8.47 -12.24 0.68
CA ARG A 170 7.91 -13.55 1.02
C ARG A 170 9.02 -14.59 1.18
N ARG A 171 8.96 -15.37 2.26
CA ARG A 171 9.85 -16.50 2.51
C ARG A 171 9.10 -17.64 3.19
N GLU A 172 8.98 -18.75 2.49
CA GLU A 172 8.21 -19.90 2.97
C GLU A 172 8.99 -20.86 3.85
N VAL A 173 10.29 -20.96 3.59
CA VAL A 173 11.17 -21.88 4.30
C VAL A 173 11.88 -21.12 5.41
N LYS A 174 11.76 -21.62 6.64
CA LYS A 174 12.45 -21.06 7.82
C LYS A 174 13.95 -21.18 7.62
N PRO A 175 14.75 -20.11 7.77
CA PRO A 175 16.19 -20.20 7.63
C PRO A 175 16.79 -21.05 8.76
N ILE A 176 17.78 -21.87 8.40
CA ILE A 176 18.50 -22.73 9.34
C ILE A 176 19.78 -22.00 9.76
N LYS A 177 19.92 -21.73 11.06
CA LYS A 177 21.01 -20.89 11.59
C LYS A 177 22.42 -21.41 11.24
N SER A 178 22.59 -22.73 11.13
CA SER A 178 23.88 -23.33 10.80
C SER A 178 24.36 -23.05 9.37
N GLU A 179 23.46 -22.69 8.45
CA GLU A 179 23.81 -22.36 7.06
C GLU A 179 24.44 -20.96 6.93
N TYR A 180 24.40 -20.15 7.99
CA TYR A 180 24.83 -18.74 7.99
C TYR A 180 26.07 -18.49 8.87
N GLN A 181 26.88 -19.51 9.12
CA GLN A 181 28.00 -19.46 10.07
C GLN A 181 29.27 -18.74 9.55
N TYR A 182 29.33 -18.35 8.28
CA TYR A 182 30.56 -17.83 7.67
C TYR A 182 30.43 -16.37 7.20
N GLY A 183 31.37 -15.52 7.62
CA GLY A 183 31.44 -14.11 7.21
C GLY A 183 30.21 -13.29 7.63
N ASN A 184 29.77 -12.38 6.77
CA ASN A 184 28.59 -11.52 7.00
C ASN A 184 27.25 -12.29 6.87
N ALA A 185 27.27 -13.63 6.73
CA ALA A 185 26.07 -14.44 6.58
C ALA A 185 25.12 -14.34 7.78
N MET A 186 25.64 -14.10 8.99
CA MET A 186 24.82 -14.03 10.19
C MET A 186 23.77 -12.89 10.16
N ASP A 187 24.07 -11.77 9.49
CA ASP A 187 23.11 -10.67 9.35
C ASP A 187 21.96 -11.07 8.42
N PHE A 188 22.27 -11.77 7.32
CA PHE A 188 21.27 -12.33 6.42
C PHE A 188 20.37 -13.37 7.10
N TYR A 189 20.86 -14.10 8.11
CA TYR A 189 20.02 -15.02 8.88
C TYR A 189 18.85 -14.29 9.56
N TRP A 190 19.14 -13.18 10.24
CA TRP A 190 18.11 -12.43 10.96
C TRP A 190 17.12 -11.73 10.04
N GLU A 191 17.59 -11.20 8.91
CA GLU A 191 16.74 -10.68 7.84
C GLU A 191 15.79 -11.77 7.31
N HIS A 192 16.34 -12.93 6.95
CA HIS A 192 15.58 -14.05 6.45
C HIS A 192 14.62 -14.63 7.51
N LEU A 193 14.99 -14.60 8.78
CA LEU A 193 14.08 -15.04 9.84
C LEU A 193 12.91 -14.06 9.95
N GLY A 194 13.17 -12.76 9.83
CA GLY A 194 12.16 -11.71 9.76
C GLY A 194 11.20 -11.91 8.59
N ASP A 195 11.70 -12.13 7.37
CA ASP A 195 10.87 -12.41 6.18
C ASP A 195 9.97 -13.64 6.37
N TYR A 196 10.52 -14.70 6.99
CA TYR A 196 9.76 -15.91 7.29
C TYR A 196 8.66 -15.64 8.32
N GLU A 197 8.98 -14.97 9.43
CA GLU A 197 8.00 -14.59 10.45
C GLU A 197 6.89 -13.73 9.85
N LEU A 198 7.25 -12.72 9.05
CA LEU A 198 6.31 -11.85 8.35
C LEU A 198 5.37 -12.65 7.42
N THR A 199 5.91 -13.61 6.68
CA THR A 199 5.14 -14.51 5.81
C THR A 199 4.12 -15.32 6.62
N GLN A 200 4.52 -15.82 7.78
CA GLN A 200 3.61 -16.54 8.66
C GLN A 200 2.57 -15.61 9.31
N LEU A 201 2.92 -14.37 9.64
CA LEU A 201 1.99 -13.38 10.18
C LEU A 201 0.93 -12.95 9.15
N ARG A 202 1.28 -12.81 7.86
CA ARG A 202 0.30 -12.59 6.78
C ARG A 202 -0.75 -13.70 6.70
N ARG A 203 -0.32 -14.95 6.80
CA ARG A 203 -1.23 -16.10 6.81
C ARG A 203 -2.20 -16.04 7.97
N MET A 204 -1.69 -15.70 9.17
CA MET A 204 -2.52 -15.52 10.35
C MET A 204 -3.50 -14.36 10.19
N PHE A 205 -3.05 -13.23 9.65
CA PHE A 205 -3.90 -12.06 9.39
C PHE A 205 -5.03 -12.40 8.42
N LEU A 206 -4.74 -13.03 7.28
CA LEU A 206 -5.77 -13.42 6.32
C LEU A 206 -6.75 -14.44 6.91
N LEU A 207 -6.26 -15.43 7.66
CA LEU A 207 -7.12 -16.41 8.31
C LEU A 207 -8.07 -15.75 9.33
N GLU A 208 -7.57 -14.79 10.10
CA GLU A 208 -8.39 -14.04 11.05
C GLU A 208 -9.40 -13.14 10.32
N MET A 209 -8.97 -12.42 9.27
CA MET A 209 -9.85 -11.57 8.46
C MET A 209 -10.93 -12.37 7.73
N GLU A 210 -10.66 -13.60 7.29
CA GLU A 210 -11.66 -14.47 6.66
C GLU A 210 -12.78 -14.82 7.65
N ASN A 211 -12.47 -14.91 8.95
CA ASN A 211 -13.48 -15.14 9.99
C ASN A 211 -14.23 -13.85 10.38
N LEU A 212 -13.51 -12.73 10.52
CA LEU A 212 -14.06 -11.48 11.02
C LEU A 212 -14.80 -10.67 9.94
N GLN A 213 -14.26 -10.65 8.73
CA GLN A 213 -14.72 -9.79 7.64
C GLN A 213 -14.46 -10.44 6.26
N PRO A 214 -15.25 -11.47 5.86
CA PRO A 214 -15.07 -12.17 4.58
C PRO A 214 -15.11 -11.25 3.35
N ASP A 215 -15.94 -10.19 3.38
CA ASP A 215 -16.06 -9.21 2.29
C ASP A 215 -14.75 -8.45 2.04
N TRP A 216 -13.99 -8.16 3.11
CA TRP A 216 -12.67 -7.56 2.99
C TRP A 216 -11.72 -8.52 2.26
N VAL A 217 -11.75 -9.81 2.60
CA VAL A 217 -10.86 -10.81 1.98
C VAL A 217 -11.25 -11.08 0.52
N SER A 218 -12.55 -11.12 0.23
CA SER A 218 -13.07 -11.22 -1.13
C SER A 218 -12.57 -10.05 -1.99
N THR A 219 -12.69 -8.83 -1.48
CA THR A 219 -12.18 -7.62 -2.14
C THR A 219 -10.65 -7.68 -2.31
N PHE A 220 -9.91 -8.04 -1.26
CA PHE A 220 -8.46 -8.19 -1.31
C PHE A 220 -8.02 -9.13 -2.44
N LYS A 221 -8.65 -10.30 -2.56
CA LYS A 221 -8.37 -11.30 -3.60
C LYS A 221 -8.75 -10.81 -5.00
N ALA A 222 -9.88 -10.13 -5.15
CA ALA A 222 -10.38 -9.65 -6.45
C ALA A 222 -9.64 -8.41 -6.99
N SER A 223 -9.04 -7.60 -6.11
CA SER A 223 -8.51 -6.28 -6.45
C SER A 223 -7.02 -6.21 -6.82
N GLN A 224 -6.35 -7.35 -7.00
CA GLN A 224 -4.90 -7.37 -7.29
C GLN A 224 -4.53 -6.53 -8.51
N ARG A 225 -5.27 -6.65 -9.61
CA ARG A 225 -4.98 -5.92 -10.85
C ARG A 225 -5.13 -4.41 -10.67
N GLN A 226 -6.12 -3.97 -9.91
CA GLN A 226 -6.33 -2.56 -9.61
C GLN A 226 -5.18 -2.01 -8.74
N ARG A 227 -4.68 -2.78 -7.78
CA ARG A 227 -3.49 -2.40 -6.99
C ARG A 227 -2.22 -2.34 -7.83
N ASP A 228 -2.02 -3.29 -8.75
CA ASP A 228 -0.90 -3.25 -9.70
C ASP A 228 -0.92 -1.97 -10.56
N TYR A 229 -2.11 -1.56 -11.03
CA TYR A 229 -2.29 -0.30 -11.77
C TYR A 229 -1.98 0.93 -10.89
N ASP A 230 -2.47 0.96 -9.65
CA ASP A 230 -2.21 2.04 -8.70
C ASP A 230 -0.72 2.17 -8.38
N LEU A 231 -0.04 1.04 -8.18
CA LEU A 231 1.41 0.96 -8.00
C LEU A 231 2.14 1.51 -9.21
N ALA A 232 1.72 1.16 -10.43
CA ALA A 232 2.30 1.71 -11.66
C ALA A 232 2.16 3.23 -11.74
N GLY A 233 0.98 3.77 -11.39
CA GLY A 233 0.74 5.21 -11.34
C GLY A 233 1.60 5.93 -10.29
N THR A 234 1.74 5.34 -9.10
CA THR A 234 2.53 5.92 -8.00
C THR A 234 4.03 5.86 -8.26
N ALA A 235 4.51 4.75 -8.80
CA ALA A 235 5.93 4.47 -9.00
C ALA A 235 6.42 4.76 -10.43
N CYS A 236 5.61 5.40 -11.28
CA CYS A 236 6.00 5.72 -12.67
C CYS A 236 7.29 6.56 -12.75
N ALA A 237 7.52 7.43 -11.76
CA ALA A 237 8.72 8.26 -11.65
C ALA A 237 9.87 7.61 -10.85
N ASP A 238 9.67 6.42 -10.29
CA ASP A 238 10.71 5.68 -9.57
C ASP A 238 11.65 4.97 -10.57
N PRO A 239 12.95 5.31 -10.62
CA PRO A 239 13.91 4.70 -11.53
C PRO A 239 14.02 3.17 -11.38
N PHE A 240 13.78 2.63 -10.18
CA PHE A 240 13.84 1.19 -9.93
C PHE A 240 12.62 0.45 -10.50
N MET A 241 11.45 1.10 -10.51
CA MET A 241 10.20 0.51 -11.00
C MET A 241 9.94 0.77 -12.48
N ARG A 242 10.48 1.85 -13.05
CA ARG A 242 10.27 2.29 -14.44
C ARG A 242 10.41 1.17 -15.47
N ARG A 243 11.49 0.39 -15.42
CA ARG A 243 11.72 -0.74 -16.35
C ARG A 243 10.68 -1.85 -16.17
N ARG A 244 10.29 -2.15 -14.92
CA ARG A 244 9.28 -3.17 -14.60
C ARG A 244 7.90 -2.73 -15.09
N ILE A 245 7.52 -1.47 -14.87
CA ILE A 245 6.25 -0.88 -15.31
C ILE A 245 6.18 -0.85 -16.83
N ALA A 246 7.23 -0.40 -17.52
CA ALA A 246 7.24 -0.35 -18.98
C ALA A 246 7.04 -1.73 -19.61
N LYS A 247 7.72 -2.76 -19.07
CA LYS A 247 7.51 -4.15 -19.49
C LYS A 247 6.08 -4.63 -19.21
N TRP A 248 5.59 -4.38 -18.00
CA TRP A 248 4.23 -4.77 -17.60
C TRP A 248 3.16 -4.17 -18.52
N LEU A 249 3.27 -2.88 -18.86
CA LEU A 249 2.39 -2.21 -19.81
C LEU A 249 2.48 -2.82 -21.21
N SER A 250 3.68 -3.13 -21.70
CA SER A 250 3.85 -3.73 -23.03
C SER A 250 3.24 -5.12 -23.11
N ASP A 251 3.41 -5.94 -22.06
CA ASP A 251 2.79 -7.26 -21.98
C ASP A 251 1.25 -7.11 -21.97
N LEU A 252 0.71 -6.11 -21.27
CA LEU A 252 -0.73 -5.80 -21.20
C LEU A 252 -1.31 -5.34 -22.54
N GLU A 253 -0.61 -4.46 -23.24
CA GLU A 253 -1.01 -3.92 -24.56
C GLU A 253 -0.94 -4.98 -25.66
N SER A 254 -0.02 -5.94 -25.55
CA SER A 254 0.10 -7.05 -26.49
C SER A 254 -1.04 -8.08 -26.38
N GLY A 255 -1.87 -8.00 -25.34
CA GLY A 255 -2.89 -9.00 -25.06
C GLY A 255 -2.32 -10.33 -24.56
N ALA A 256 -1.10 -10.33 -24.00
CA ALA A 256 -0.49 -11.53 -23.46
C ALA A 256 -1.39 -12.15 -22.38
N GLU A 257 -1.63 -13.46 -22.47
CA GLU A 257 -2.34 -14.18 -21.41
C GLU A 257 -1.46 -14.29 -20.16
N GLY A 258 -2.06 -14.07 -18.99
CA GLY A 258 -1.37 -14.27 -17.71
C GLY A 258 -0.26 -13.26 -17.40
N VAL A 259 -0.39 -12.00 -17.83
CA VAL A 259 0.54 -10.90 -17.47
C VAL A 259 0.80 -10.94 -15.96
N PRO A 260 2.05 -11.16 -15.52
CA PRO A 260 2.39 -11.17 -14.10
C PRO A 260 2.01 -9.85 -13.41
N GLY A 261 1.63 -9.93 -12.14
CA GLY A 261 1.40 -8.74 -11.32
C GLY A 261 2.65 -7.87 -11.17
N LEU A 262 2.42 -6.60 -10.82
CA LEU A 262 3.48 -5.64 -10.58
C LEU A 262 3.99 -5.70 -9.12
N GLU A 263 3.21 -6.27 -8.21
CA GLU A 263 3.63 -6.61 -6.84
C GLU A 263 4.54 -7.84 -6.73
#